data_AF-A0A7Y4RTX9-F1
#
_entry.id   AF-A0A7Y4RTX9-F1
#
_cell.length_a   1.000
_cell.length_b   1.000
_cell.length_c   1.000
_cell.angle_alpha   90.00
_cell.angle_beta   90.00
_cell.angle_gamma   90.00
#
_symmetry.space_group_name_H-M   'P 1'
#
loop_
_entity.id
_entity.type
_entity.pdbx_description
1 polymer ?
#
loop_
_entity_poly.entity_id
_entity_poly.type
_entity_poly.pdbx_seq_one_letter_code
_entity_poly.pdbx_strand_id
1 'polypeptide(L)' 'MMMFPEIVQIFIVGLLIFLPVFLIYKKAGFNPAWAILVFLPGFGILLIFMQLALLPWPNARGKSEHNL' A
#
# COMPACT_ATOMS: atom_id res chain seq x y z
N MET A 1 -8.53 24.15 21.50
CA MET A 1 -9.52 23.09 21.78
C MET A 1 -10.41 22.91 20.57
N MET A 2 -10.04 21.94 19.72
CA MET A 2 -10.90 21.16 18.84
C MET A 2 -9.94 20.10 18.27
N MET A 3 -9.87 18.92 18.90
CA MET A 3 -9.01 17.78 18.50
C MET A 3 -9.68 16.92 17.41
N PHE A 4 -10.92 17.26 17.10
CA PHE A 4 -11.81 16.59 16.15
C PHE A 4 -11.39 16.78 14.67
N PRO A 5 -11.00 17.98 14.19
CA PRO A 5 -10.60 18.14 12.79
C PRO A 5 -9.33 17.35 12.44
N GLU A 6 -8.37 17.23 13.35
CA GLU A 6 -7.09 16.57 13.08
C GLU A 6 -7.25 15.06 12.91
N ILE A 7 -8.05 14.42 13.77
CA ILE A 7 -8.30 12.97 13.67
C ILE A 7 -9.02 12.67 12.35
N VAL A 8 -10.07 13.43 12.02
CA VAL A 8 -10.81 13.26 10.76
C VAL A 8 -9.90 13.48 9.55
N GLN A 9 -9.06 14.52 9.60
CA GLN A 9 -8.08 14.80 8.55
C GLN A 9 -7.09 13.64 8.36
N ILE A 10 -6.57 13.05 9.44
CA ILE A 10 -5.67 11.89 9.38
C ILE A 10 -6.36 10.69 8.70
N PHE A 11 -7.62 10.42 9.04
CA PHE A 11 -8.38 9.34 8.39
C PHE A 11 -8.63 9.61 6.91
N ILE A 12 -9.00 10.83 6.53
CA ILE A 12 -9.21 11.21 5.11
C ILE A 12 -7.92 11.04 4.32
N VAL A 13 -6.79 11.54 4.85
CA VAL A 13 -5.48 11.39 4.21
C VAL A 13 -5.09 9.91 4.12
N GLY A 14 -5.30 9.15 5.19
CA GLY A 14 -5.07 7.71 5.21
C GLY A 14 -5.89 6.97 4.14
N LEU A 15 -7.16 7.31 3.96
CA LEU A 15 -8.03 6.73 2.94
C LEU A 15 -7.60 7.09 1.51
N LEU A 16 -7.17 8.34 1.29
CA LEU A 16 -6.64 8.79 0.00
C LEU A 16 -5.38 8.02 -0.41
N ILE A 17 -4.54 7.62 0.55
CA ILE A 17 -3.34 6.82 0.31
C ILE A 17 -3.69 5.31 0.27
N PHE A 18 -4.65 4.87 1.06
CA PHE A 18 -5.09 3.47 1.12
C PHE A 18 -5.53 2.95 -0.25
N LEU A 19 -6.38 3.69 -0.95
CA LEU A 19 -6.93 3.27 -2.24
C LEU A 19 -5.84 3.00 -3.30
N PRO A 20 -4.91 3.94 -3.60
CA PRO A 20 -3.86 3.68 -4.57
C PRO A 20 -2.92 2.55 -4.11
N VAL A 21 -2.58 2.47 -2.83
CA VAL A 21 -1.75 1.37 -2.30
C VAL A 21 -2.45 0.03 -2.50
N PHE A 22 -3.73 -0.08 -2.16
CA PHE A 22 -4.52 -1.29 -2.37
C PHE A 22 -4.51 -1.75 -3.84
N LEU A 23 -4.68 -0.81 -4.77
CA LEU A 23 -4.62 -1.08 -6.21
C LEU A 23 -3.20 -1.53 -6.65
N ILE A 24 -2.15 -0.94 -6.09
CA ILE A 24 -0.76 -1.35 -6.36
C ILE A 24 -0.52 -2.79 -5.89
N TYR A 25 -0.89 -3.12 -4.64
CA TYR A 25 -0.73 -4.49 -4.11
C TYR A 25 -1.47 -5.51 -4.98
N LYS A 26 -2.73 -5.22 -5.35
CA LYS A 26 -3.52 -6.07 -6.25
C LYS A 26 -2.85 -6.26 -7.61
N LYS A 27 -2.29 -5.19 -8.20
CA LYS A 27 -1.64 -5.25 -9.52
C LYS A 27 -0.28 -5.94 -9.49
N ALA A 28 0.49 -5.74 -8.43
CA ALA A 28 1.78 -6.38 -8.21
C ALA A 28 1.65 -7.88 -7.93
N GLY A 29 0.47 -8.34 -7.48
CA GLY A 29 0.22 -9.74 -7.12
C GLY A 29 0.47 -10.04 -5.64
N PHE A 30 0.56 -9.00 -4.80
CA PHE A 30 0.64 -9.13 -3.35
C PHE A 30 -0.77 -9.13 -2.73
N ASN A 31 -0.89 -9.54 -1.46
CA ASN A 31 -2.17 -9.47 -0.74
C ASN A 31 -2.58 -8.00 -0.51
N PRO A 32 -3.73 -7.53 -1.04
CA PRO A 32 -4.19 -6.15 -0.87
C PRO A 32 -4.45 -5.73 0.58
N ALA A 33 -4.65 -6.68 1.50
CA ALA A 33 -4.85 -6.39 2.92
C ALA A 33 -3.65 -5.65 3.54
N TRP A 34 -2.43 -5.81 3.00
CA TRP A 34 -1.25 -5.07 3.45
C TRP A 34 -1.37 -3.56 3.27
N ALA A 35 -2.27 -3.07 2.41
CA ALA A 35 -2.55 -1.64 2.27
C ALA A 35 -3.05 -1.01 3.58
N ILE A 36 -3.61 -1.79 4.52
CA ILE A 36 -4.06 -1.26 5.82
C ILE A 36 -2.91 -0.68 6.66
N LEU A 37 -1.66 -1.05 6.34
CA LEU A 37 -0.48 -0.48 6.97
C LEU A 37 -0.40 1.04 6.82
N VAL A 38 -1.07 1.68 5.85
CA VAL A 38 -1.12 3.16 5.74
C VAL A 38 -1.68 3.85 6.99
N PHE A 39 -2.49 3.14 7.79
CA PHE A 39 -3.04 3.65 9.04
C PHE A 39 -2.12 3.43 10.25
N LEU A 40 -0.96 2.78 10.06
CA LEU A 40 0.06 2.65 11.09
C LEU A 40 0.94 3.91 11.11
N PRO A 41 0.80 4.79 12.12
CA PRO A 41 1.58 6.02 12.19
C PRO A 41 3.08 5.72 12.33
N GLY A 42 3.92 6.58 11.74
CA GLY A 42 5.37 6.48 11.79
C GLY A 42 5.98 5.44 10.85
N PHE A 43 5.44 4.22 10.79
CA PHE A 43 6.12 3.08 10.13
C PHE A 43 5.38 2.48 8.94
N GLY A 44 4.07 2.68 8.83
CA GLY A 44 3.22 2.01 7.84
C GLY A 44 3.66 2.17 6.40
N ILE A 45 3.86 3.42 5.99
CA ILE A 45 4.30 3.77 4.63
C ILE A 45 5.71 3.25 4.34
N LEU A 46 6.61 3.30 5.33
CA LEU A 46 7.97 2.78 5.19
C LEU A 46 7.96 1.27 4.91
N LEU A 47 7.15 0.51 5.66
CA LEU A 47 6.98 -0.93 5.44
C LEU A 47 6.39 -1.25 4.07
N ILE A 48 5.40 -0.46 3.61
CA ILE A 48 4.82 -0.59 2.27
C ILE A 48 5.90 -0.40 1.20
N PHE A 49 6.72 0.65 1.30
CA PHE A 49 7.79 0.89 0.33
C PHE A 49 8.86 -0.20 0.38
N MET A 50 9.27 -0.63 1.57
CA MET A 50 10.24 -1.71 1.72
C MET A 50 9.73 -3.01 1.09
N GLN A 51 8.46 -3.35 1.31
CA GLN A 51 7.84 -4.53 0.72
C GLN A 51 7.76 -4.44 -0.81
N LEU A 52 7.30 -3.30 -1.34
CA LEU A 52 7.18 -3.10 -2.79
C LEU A 52 8.53 -2.99 -3.52
N ALA A 53 9.58 -2.50 -2.85
CA ALA A 53 10.90 -2.31 -3.43
C ALA A 53 11.78 -3.57 -3.35
N LEU A 54 11.71 -4.33 -2.25
CA LEU A 54 12.62 -5.47 -2.01
C LEU A 54 12.05 -6.81 -2.48
N LEU A 55 10.73 -6.98 -2.49
CA LEU A 55 10.13 -8.24 -2.93
C LEU A 55 9.91 -8.24 -4.45
N PRO A 56 10.20 -9.37 -5.12
CA PRO A 56 9.87 -9.52 -6.53
C PRO A 56 8.36 -9.49 -6.70
N TRP A 57 7.87 -8.74 -7.68
CA TRP A 57 6.43 -8.60 -7.93
C TRP A 57 5.88 -9.91 -8.51
N PRO A 58 5.01 -10.65 -7.79
CA PRO A 58 4.57 -11.97 -8.21
C PRO A 58 3.95 -11.98 -9.62
N ASN A 59 3.20 -10.94 -9.96
CA ASN A 59 2.49 -10.83 -11.23
C ASN A 59 3.42 -10.51 -12.43
N ALA A 60 4.69 -10.17 -12.20
CA ALA A 60 5.65 -9.94 -13.29
C ALA A 60 6.16 -11.25 -13.91
N ARG A 61 6.14 -12.36 -13.16
CA ARG A 61 6.72 -13.65 -13.58
C ARG A 61 5.95 -14.33 -14.71
N GLY A 62 4.62 -14.17 -14.75
CA GLY A 62 3.79 -14.75 -15.81
C GLY A 62 4.02 -14.17 -17.21
N LYS A 63 4.73 -13.03 -17.31
CA LYS A 63 4.97 -12.34 -18.59
C LYS A 63 6.35 -12.66 -19.19
N SER A 64 7.32 -13.09 -18.38
CA SER A 64 8.65 -13.47 -18.85
C SER A 64 8.70 -14.88 -19.44
N GLU A 65 7.83 -15.81 -18.99
CA GLU A 65 7.87 -17.21 -19.44
C GLU A 65 7.09 -17.49 -20.74
N HIS A 66 6.17 -16.61 -21.15
CA HIS A 66 5.43 -16.75 -22.42
C HIS A 66 6.22 -16.23 -23.65
N ASN A 67 7.41 -15.66 -23.46
CA ASN A 67 8.25 -15.13 -24.54
C ASN A 67 9.52 -15.97 -24.80
N LEU A 68 9.56 -17.21 -24.29
CA LEU A 68 10.57 -18.22 -24.58
C LEU A 68 9.90 -19.42 -25.25
#